data_AF-A0A0W0X3C0-F1
#
_entry.id   AF-A0A0W0X3C0-F1
#
_cell.length_a   1.000
_cell.length_b   1.000
_cell.length_c   1.000
_cell.angle_alpha   90.00
_cell.angle_beta   90.00
_cell.angle_gamma   90.00
#
_symmetry.space_group_name_H-M   'P 1'
#
loop_
_entity.id
_entity.type
_entity.pdbx_description
1 polymer ?
#
loop_
_entity_poly.entity_id
_entity_poly.type
_entity_poly.pdbx_seq_one_letter_code
_entity_poly.pdbx_strand_id
1 'polypeptide(L)'
;MVRERKSLPLTRRGSSTKQLAPTVDAIKKAMELARYSSETAAYLVASFQKSMSNLGPAMINNSKKMLKKLEFFRDFVYLQTNSKSREWAGEPVKTDFENFQENAAEKAAEEFTKTVNNPVKIAFAVSEEESQFIRSFSADGKKLSKDDAKPLDTLLKAFLAENDMVEDKSVLYQADDKGNINEIDGVPQRADPQNARDTIEEGLPDYLEDRGIPATVKSRTHPADRAGVQKGAQKDAKPAPTPEDEGPSATPAA
;
A
#
# COMPACT_ATOMS: atom_id res chain seq x y z
N MET A 1 36.98 5.79 47.84
CA MET A 1 36.65 5.56 46.41
C MET A 1 36.03 6.82 45.83
N VAL A 2 36.82 7.61 45.12
CA VAL A 2 36.34 8.83 44.45
C VAL A 2 35.84 8.42 43.07
N ARG A 3 34.54 8.60 42.81
CA ARG A 3 33.96 8.34 41.49
C ARG A 3 34.30 9.51 40.56
N GLU A 4 35.18 9.27 39.60
CA GLU A 4 35.42 10.21 38.50
C GLU A 4 34.12 10.39 37.69
N ARG A 5 33.56 11.59 37.73
CA ARG A 5 32.51 11.99 36.81
C ARG A 5 33.16 12.31 35.46
N LYS A 6 33.09 11.37 34.51
CA LYS A 6 33.38 11.67 33.09
C LYS A 6 32.34 12.67 32.59
N SER A 7 32.68 13.96 32.63
CA SER A 7 31.89 15.01 31.98
C SER A 7 32.04 14.88 30.46
N LEU A 8 30.92 14.78 29.75
CA LEU A 8 30.90 14.86 28.30
C LEU A 8 31.36 16.26 27.86
N PRO A 9 32.30 16.39 26.91
CA PRO A 9 32.74 17.70 26.44
C PRO A 9 31.59 18.40 25.72
N LEU A 10 31.08 19.48 26.32
CA LEU A 10 30.11 20.37 25.69
C LEU A 10 30.87 21.29 24.71
N THR A 11 30.48 21.24 23.45
CA THR A 11 31.16 21.94 22.34
C THR A 11 30.53 23.31 22.07
N ARG A 12 31.29 24.40 22.26
CA ARG A 12 31.44 25.45 21.22
C ARG A 12 32.56 26.46 21.50
N ARG A 13 33.19 26.86 20.38
CA ARG A 13 34.26 27.85 20.15
C ARG A 13 35.66 27.44 20.64
N GLY A 14 36.46 26.93 19.70
CA GLY A 14 37.90 26.71 19.86
C GLY A 14 38.36 25.26 19.77
N SER A 15 37.47 24.27 19.66
CA SER A 15 37.91 22.88 19.53
C SER A 15 38.34 22.56 18.09
N SER A 16 39.56 22.04 17.95
CA SER A 16 40.17 21.51 16.71
C SER A 16 39.52 20.20 16.22
N THR A 17 38.38 19.82 16.81
CA THR A 17 37.62 18.63 16.46
C THR A 17 36.86 18.89 15.17
N LYS A 18 37.29 18.24 14.07
CA LYS A 18 36.56 18.22 12.81
C LYS A 18 35.09 17.86 13.09
N GLN A 19 34.15 18.65 12.56
CA GLN A 19 32.74 18.29 12.63
C GLN A 19 32.58 16.94 11.92
N LEU A 20 32.02 15.96 12.63
CA LEU A 20 31.80 14.61 12.10
C LEU A 20 30.37 14.50 11.61
N ALA A 21 30.16 13.64 10.61
CA ALA A 21 28.82 13.26 10.21
C ALA A 21 28.13 12.49 11.35
N PRO A 22 26.81 12.69 11.58
CA PRO A 22 26.05 11.92 12.54
C PRO A 22 26.09 10.42 12.19
N THR A 23 26.14 9.58 13.22
CA THR A 23 26.05 8.13 13.08
C THR A 23 24.63 7.69 12.78
N VAL A 24 24.46 6.49 12.21
CA VAL A 24 23.14 5.91 11.92
C VAL A 24 22.28 5.80 13.19
N ASP A 25 22.88 5.41 14.32
CA ASP A 25 22.16 5.29 15.59
C ASP A 25 21.68 6.64 16.13
N ALA A 26 22.46 7.71 15.95
CA ALA A 26 22.03 9.05 16.33
C ALA A 26 20.83 9.50 15.48
N ILE A 27 20.83 9.20 14.18
CA ILE A 27 19.72 9.51 13.29
C ILE A 27 18.47 8.71 13.69
N LYS A 28 18.59 7.41 13.98
CA LYS A 28 17.46 6.57 14.42
C LYS A 28 16.83 7.10 15.71
N LYS A 29 17.64 7.41 16.72
CA LYS A 29 17.15 8.00 17.97
C LYS A 29 16.47 9.35 17.74
N ALA A 30 17.01 10.18 16.85
CA ALA A 30 16.37 11.43 16.49
C ALA A 30 15.01 11.22 15.80
N MET A 31 14.89 10.21 14.94
CA MET A 31 13.60 9.83 14.33
C MET A 31 12.60 9.34 15.37
N GLU A 32 13.02 8.50 16.32
CA GLU A 32 12.15 8.02 17.42
C GLU A 32 11.56 9.16 18.24
N LEU A 33 12.36 10.20 18.52
CA LEU A 33 11.90 11.39 19.23
C LEU A 33 10.99 12.27 18.36
N ALA A 34 11.33 12.41 17.09
CA ALA A 34 10.60 13.27 16.15
C ALA A 34 9.25 12.68 15.70
N ARG A 35 8.98 11.38 15.97
CA ARG A 35 7.79 10.69 15.46
C ARG A 35 6.45 11.28 15.93
N TYR A 36 6.45 12.03 17.03
CA TYR A 36 5.23 12.56 17.66
C TYR A 36 4.88 14.00 17.25
N SER A 37 5.74 14.66 16.47
CA SER A 37 5.56 16.07 16.13
C SER A 37 6.07 16.34 14.71
N SER A 38 5.16 16.75 13.83
CA SER A 38 5.47 17.14 12.45
C SER A 38 6.52 18.25 12.38
N GLU A 39 6.46 19.23 13.30
CA GLU A 39 7.45 20.29 13.41
C GLU A 39 8.84 19.76 13.77
N THR A 40 8.92 18.81 14.71
CA THR A 40 10.18 18.20 15.12
C THR A 40 10.78 17.37 13.99
N ALA A 41 9.93 16.64 13.25
CA ALA A 41 10.35 15.91 12.06
C ALA A 41 10.85 16.85 10.94
N ALA A 42 10.17 17.97 10.70
CA ALA A 42 10.61 18.99 9.75
C ALA A 42 11.94 19.64 10.17
N TYR A 43 12.09 19.95 11.45
CA TYR A 43 13.33 20.47 12.02
C TYR A 43 14.49 19.46 11.89
N LEU A 44 14.24 18.17 12.09
CA LEU A 44 15.24 17.11 11.90
C LEU A 44 15.80 17.10 10.48
N VAL A 45 14.93 17.15 9.46
CA VAL A 45 15.34 17.21 8.04
C VAL A 45 16.19 18.46 7.79
N ALA A 46 15.71 19.63 8.22
CA ALA A 46 16.41 20.90 8.02
C ALA A 46 17.78 20.92 8.72
N SER A 47 17.85 20.40 9.95
CA SER A 47 19.08 20.29 10.73
C SER A 47 20.07 19.30 10.11
N PHE A 48 19.59 18.16 9.60
CA PHE A 48 20.41 17.19 8.88
C PHE A 48 21.00 17.81 7.61
N GLN A 49 20.17 18.46 6.78
CA GLN A 49 20.61 19.13 5.56
C GLN A 49 21.66 20.21 5.87
N LYS A 50 21.42 21.06 6.88
CA LYS A 50 22.36 22.09 7.33
C LYS A 50 23.69 21.47 7.80
N SER A 51 23.63 20.38 8.54
CA SER A 51 24.82 19.67 9.03
C SER A 51 25.65 19.11 7.88
N MET A 52 25.01 18.49 6.87
CA MET A 52 25.70 17.99 5.68
C MET A 52 26.30 19.10 4.84
N SER A 53 25.61 20.24 4.71
CA SER A 53 26.13 21.41 4.01
C SER A 53 27.37 21.99 4.68
N ASN A 54 27.42 22.02 6.01
CA ASN A 54 28.58 22.49 6.76
C ASN A 54 29.81 21.57 6.60
N LEU A 55 29.59 20.28 6.29
CA LEU A 55 30.66 19.31 6.01
C LEU A 55 31.18 19.38 4.56
N GLY A 56 30.53 20.17 3.70
CA GLY A 56 30.92 20.42 2.32
C GLY A 56 30.07 19.71 1.26
N PRO A 57 30.22 20.09 -0.03
CA PRO A 57 29.34 19.66 -1.12
C PRO A 57 29.40 18.15 -1.41
N ALA A 58 30.54 17.51 -1.16
CA ALA A 58 30.69 16.06 -1.31
C ALA A 58 29.77 15.29 -0.34
N MET A 59 29.64 15.78 0.90
CA MET A 59 28.78 15.14 1.90
C MET A 59 27.29 15.33 1.60
N ILE A 60 26.89 16.47 1.04
CA ILE A 60 25.52 16.66 0.53
C ILE A 60 25.21 15.58 -0.51
N ASN A 61 26.09 15.38 -1.49
CA ASN A 61 25.88 14.39 -2.55
C ASN A 61 25.82 12.96 -2.01
N ASN A 62 26.71 12.60 -1.08
CA ASN A 62 26.73 11.28 -0.46
C ASN A 62 25.51 11.02 0.42
N SER A 63 24.95 12.06 1.04
CA SER A 63 23.81 11.97 1.95
C SER A 63 22.44 12.08 1.27
N LYS A 64 22.36 12.33 -0.05
CA LYS A 64 21.09 12.47 -0.79
C LYS A 64 20.09 11.34 -0.52
N LYS A 65 20.57 10.09 -0.49
CA LYS A 65 19.70 8.93 -0.21
C LYS A 65 19.12 8.97 1.20
N MET A 66 19.92 9.40 2.18
CA MET A 66 19.47 9.55 3.56
C MET A 66 18.52 10.75 3.72
N LEU A 67 18.83 11.87 3.07
CA LEU A 67 17.97 13.05 3.06
C LEU A 67 16.58 12.71 2.54
N LYS A 68 16.50 11.99 1.40
CA LYS A 68 15.21 11.49 0.89
C LYS A 68 14.46 10.63 1.90
N LYS A 69 15.14 9.73 2.61
CA LYS A 69 14.50 8.91 3.66
C LYS A 69 13.97 9.76 4.81
N LEU A 70 14.69 10.82 5.20
CA LEU A 70 14.23 11.75 6.24
C LEU A 70 13.08 12.63 5.77
N GLU A 71 13.06 13.03 4.49
CA GLU A 71 11.92 13.71 3.87
C GLU A 71 10.68 12.82 3.85
N PHE A 72 10.82 11.55 3.44
CA PHE A 72 9.72 10.57 3.53
C PHE A 72 9.24 10.37 4.97
N PHE A 73 10.15 10.30 5.94
CA PHE A 73 9.80 10.21 7.35
C PHE A 73 9.04 11.46 7.83
N ARG A 74 9.48 12.66 7.47
CA ARG A 74 8.76 13.90 7.78
C ARG A 74 7.35 13.86 7.22
N ASP A 75 7.21 13.49 5.95
CA ASP A 75 5.90 13.43 5.29
C ASP A 75 5.00 12.38 5.96
N PHE A 76 5.56 11.23 6.34
CA PHE A 76 4.86 10.20 7.11
C PHE A 76 4.35 10.73 8.46
N VAL A 77 5.21 11.37 9.25
CA VAL A 77 4.81 11.96 10.55
C VAL A 77 3.76 13.05 10.36
N TYR A 78 3.90 13.86 9.31
CA TYR A 78 2.91 14.89 8.99
C TYR A 78 1.53 14.27 8.73
N LEU A 79 1.44 13.23 7.90
CA LEU A 79 0.18 12.55 7.62
C LEU A 79 -0.40 11.84 8.85
N GLN A 80 0.45 11.32 9.73
CA GLN A 80 0.03 10.65 10.97
C GLN A 80 -0.48 11.63 12.04
N THR A 81 0.16 12.81 12.17
CA THR A 81 -0.14 13.76 13.25
C THR A 81 -1.14 14.85 12.87
N ASN A 82 -1.36 15.08 11.56
CA ASN A 82 -2.30 16.09 11.08
C ASN A 82 -3.74 15.58 11.15
N SER A 83 -4.28 15.45 12.36
CA SER A 83 -5.67 15.05 12.57
C SER A 83 -6.62 16.16 12.16
N LYS A 84 -7.50 15.88 11.21
CA LYS A 84 -8.64 16.76 10.86
C LYS A 84 -9.88 16.47 11.70
N SER A 85 -9.79 15.52 12.64
CA SER A 85 -10.94 15.11 13.45
C SER A 85 -11.48 16.28 14.28
N ARG A 86 -12.80 16.35 14.39
CA ARG A 86 -13.47 17.35 15.23
C ARG A 86 -13.77 16.74 16.59
N GLU A 87 -12.71 16.41 17.32
CA GLU A 87 -12.79 15.80 18.66
C GLU A 87 -13.67 16.65 19.59
N TRP A 88 -13.53 17.98 19.49
CA TRP A 88 -14.35 18.95 20.23
C TRP A 88 -15.81 19.04 19.78
N ALA A 89 -16.16 18.51 18.60
CA ALA A 89 -17.53 18.36 18.12
C ALA A 89 -18.15 16.99 18.47
N GLY A 90 -17.42 16.14 19.20
CA GLY A 90 -17.87 14.81 19.62
C GLY A 90 -17.60 13.70 18.60
N GLU A 91 -16.81 13.96 17.56
CA GLU A 91 -16.32 12.90 16.68
C GLU A 91 -15.29 12.03 17.42
N PRO A 92 -15.28 10.70 17.20
CA PRO A 92 -14.30 9.83 17.83
C PRO A 92 -12.89 10.20 17.38
N VAL A 93 -11.93 10.10 18.31
CA VAL A 93 -10.52 10.30 18.02
C VAL A 93 -10.05 9.14 17.14
N LYS A 94 -9.59 9.45 15.93
CA LYS A 94 -9.02 8.46 15.01
C LYS A 94 -7.67 7.96 15.52
N THR A 95 -7.34 6.71 15.23
CA THR A 95 -5.99 6.19 15.51
C THR A 95 -4.97 6.85 14.60
N ASP A 96 -3.69 6.82 15.00
CA ASP A 96 -2.58 7.27 14.17
C ASP A 96 -2.57 6.61 12.78
N PHE A 97 -2.99 5.34 12.72
CA PHE A 97 -3.08 4.57 11.47
C PHE A 97 -4.23 5.07 10.60
N GLU A 98 -5.43 5.18 11.15
CA GLU A 98 -6.61 5.71 10.45
C GLU A 98 -6.36 7.12 9.92
N ASN A 99 -5.77 7.98 10.74
CA ASN A 99 -5.43 9.35 10.36
C ASN A 99 -4.38 9.39 9.23
N PHE A 100 -3.40 8.50 9.27
CA PHE A 100 -2.44 8.36 8.19
C PHE A 100 -3.13 7.94 6.88
N GLN A 101 -4.02 6.94 6.91
CA GLN A 101 -4.72 6.46 5.72
C GLN A 101 -5.64 7.52 5.12
N GLU A 102 -6.40 8.23 5.96
CA GLU A 102 -7.29 9.30 5.51
C GLU A 102 -6.50 10.44 4.84
N ASN A 103 -5.47 10.96 5.51
CA ASN A 103 -4.66 12.05 4.94
C ASN A 103 -3.90 11.60 3.68
N ALA A 104 -3.44 10.34 3.63
CA ALA A 104 -2.81 9.78 2.44
C ALA A 104 -3.81 9.64 1.29
N ALA A 105 -5.05 9.23 1.57
CA ALA A 105 -6.13 9.15 0.59
C ALA A 105 -6.49 10.53 0.05
N GLU A 106 -6.70 11.52 0.90
CA GLU A 106 -7.00 12.90 0.48
C GLU A 106 -5.89 13.47 -0.41
N LYS A 107 -4.62 13.34 0.01
CA LYS A 107 -3.49 13.82 -0.77
C LYS A 107 -3.42 13.11 -2.13
N ALA A 108 -3.64 11.80 -2.16
CA ALA A 108 -3.66 11.03 -3.40
C ALA A 108 -4.83 11.43 -4.31
N ALA A 109 -6.02 11.70 -3.75
CA ALA A 109 -7.15 12.20 -4.51
C ALA A 109 -6.87 13.56 -5.15
N GLU A 110 -6.26 14.49 -4.39
CA GLU A 110 -5.84 15.78 -4.93
C GLU A 110 -4.80 15.64 -6.05
N GLU A 111 -3.79 14.79 -5.87
CA GLU A 111 -2.77 14.52 -6.90
C GLU A 111 -3.40 13.91 -8.17
N PHE A 112 -4.37 13.01 -7.97
CA PHE A 112 -5.07 12.35 -9.08
C PHE A 112 -5.94 13.32 -9.87
N THR A 113 -6.82 14.06 -9.20
CA THR A 113 -7.75 15.01 -9.81
C THR A 113 -7.04 16.18 -10.50
N LYS A 114 -5.83 16.56 -10.06
CA LYS A 114 -4.98 17.53 -10.78
C LYS A 114 -4.43 17.00 -12.10
N THR A 115 -4.27 15.69 -12.24
CA THR A 115 -3.59 15.04 -13.37
C THR A 115 -4.58 14.45 -14.37
N VAL A 116 -5.66 13.82 -13.89
CA VAL A 116 -6.63 13.07 -14.68
C VAL A 116 -8.04 13.55 -14.34
N ASN A 117 -8.74 14.08 -15.35
CA ASN A 117 -10.11 14.58 -15.20
C ASN A 117 -11.19 13.61 -15.72
N ASN A 118 -10.78 12.47 -16.30
CA ASN A 118 -11.69 11.56 -16.97
C ASN A 118 -12.13 10.43 -16.04
N PRO A 119 -13.36 9.90 -16.22
CA PRO A 119 -13.83 8.78 -15.42
C PRO A 119 -12.90 7.57 -15.49
N VAL A 120 -12.61 7.00 -14.33
CA VAL A 120 -11.67 5.89 -14.19
C VAL A 120 -12.42 4.56 -14.20
N LYS A 121 -11.85 3.57 -14.87
CA LYS A 121 -12.29 2.18 -14.76
C LYS A 121 -11.26 1.37 -13.99
N ILE A 122 -11.68 0.81 -12.87
CA ILE A 122 -10.89 -0.03 -12.00
C ILE A 122 -11.36 -1.47 -12.19
N ALA A 123 -10.46 -2.34 -12.63
CA ALA A 123 -10.73 -3.76 -12.73
C ALA A 123 -9.81 -4.51 -11.79
N PHE A 124 -10.40 -5.37 -10.96
CA PHE A 124 -9.67 -6.14 -9.96
C PHE A 124 -10.06 -7.63 -10.01
N ALA A 125 -9.25 -8.48 -9.40
CA ALA A 125 -9.49 -9.90 -9.24
C ALA A 125 -8.85 -10.37 -7.94
N VAL A 126 -9.58 -11.21 -7.19
CA VAL A 126 -9.09 -11.89 -5.97
C VAL A 126 -9.13 -13.39 -6.22
N SER A 127 -8.07 -14.14 -5.95
CA SER A 127 -8.01 -15.61 -6.05
C SER A 127 -8.79 -16.28 -4.91
N GLU A 128 -9.51 -17.37 -5.20
CA GLU A 128 -10.33 -18.08 -4.20
C GLU A 128 -9.50 -18.86 -3.19
N GLU A 129 -8.34 -19.40 -3.58
CA GLU A 129 -7.54 -20.26 -2.71
C GLU A 129 -6.51 -19.47 -1.89
N GLU A 130 -5.96 -18.42 -2.48
CA GLU A 130 -4.79 -17.73 -1.93
C GLU A 130 -5.01 -16.25 -1.61
N SER A 131 -6.22 -15.72 -1.85
CA SER A 131 -6.53 -14.29 -1.71
C SER A 131 -5.55 -13.40 -2.50
N GLN A 132 -4.95 -13.93 -3.57
CA GLN A 132 -4.07 -13.18 -4.45
C GLN A 132 -4.87 -12.07 -5.12
N PHE A 133 -4.36 -10.85 -5.04
CA PHE A 133 -5.03 -9.64 -5.49
C PHE A 133 -4.30 -9.03 -6.68
N ILE A 134 -5.05 -8.88 -7.77
CA ILE A 134 -4.57 -8.23 -8.99
C ILE A 134 -5.52 -7.09 -9.31
N ARG A 135 -4.96 -5.95 -9.72
CA ARG A 135 -5.72 -4.77 -10.08
C ARG A 135 -5.14 -4.08 -11.31
N SER A 136 -5.99 -3.31 -11.97
CA SER A 136 -5.64 -2.52 -13.13
C SER A 136 -6.50 -1.26 -13.20
N PHE A 137 -5.88 -0.18 -13.65
CA PHE A 137 -6.51 1.13 -13.76
C PHE A 137 -6.48 1.59 -15.22
N SER A 138 -7.58 2.17 -15.67
CA SER A 138 -7.70 2.73 -17.02
C SER A 138 -8.56 3.98 -17.04
N ALA A 139 -8.26 4.91 -17.94
CA ALA A 139 -9.05 6.10 -18.22
C ALA A 139 -9.19 6.22 -19.76
N ASP A 140 -10.35 6.65 -20.26
CA ASP A 140 -10.65 6.76 -21.70
C ASP A 140 -10.34 5.50 -22.53
N GLY A 141 -10.53 4.33 -21.92
CA GLY A 141 -10.24 3.04 -22.57
C GLY A 141 -8.74 2.73 -22.72
N LYS A 142 -7.83 3.57 -22.22
CA LYS A 142 -6.40 3.32 -22.17
C LYS A 142 -5.96 2.96 -20.75
N LYS A 143 -5.00 2.04 -20.65
CA LYS A 143 -4.37 1.70 -19.37
C LYS A 143 -3.57 2.92 -18.87
N LEU A 144 -3.73 3.26 -17.60
CA LEU A 144 -2.95 4.33 -16.99
C LEU A 144 -1.47 3.94 -16.91
N SER A 145 -0.60 4.95 -17.01
CA SER A 145 0.83 4.75 -16.77
C SER A 145 1.06 4.40 -15.29
N LYS A 146 2.25 3.86 -14.96
CA LYS A 146 2.56 3.51 -13.55
C LYS A 146 2.53 4.74 -12.63
N ASP A 147 2.96 5.89 -13.14
CA ASP A 147 3.02 7.11 -12.36
C ASP A 147 1.62 7.69 -12.14
N ASP A 148 0.76 7.69 -13.17
CA ASP A 148 -0.63 8.16 -13.07
C ASP A 148 -1.51 7.22 -12.24
N ALA A 149 -1.17 5.93 -12.20
CA ALA A 149 -1.89 4.93 -11.42
C ALA A 149 -1.52 4.95 -9.92
N LYS A 150 -0.38 5.54 -9.55
CA LYS A 150 0.13 5.51 -8.17
C LYS A 150 -0.80 6.18 -7.15
N PRO A 151 -1.44 7.33 -7.46
CA PRO A 151 -2.43 7.91 -6.55
C PRO A 151 -3.65 6.99 -6.34
N LEU A 152 -4.18 6.38 -7.41
CA LEU A 152 -5.29 5.41 -7.31
C LEU A 152 -4.90 4.17 -6.50
N ASP A 153 -3.66 3.71 -6.65
CA ASP A 153 -3.12 2.62 -5.84
C ASP A 153 -3.09 2.96 -4.35
N THR A 154 -2.73 4.20 -4.03
CA THR A 154 -2.70 4.72 -2.66
C THR A 154 -4.11 4.82 -2.09
N LEU A 155 -5.06 5.34 -2.88
CA LEU A 155 -6.48 5.40 -2.51
C LEU A 155 -7.08 4.02 -2.24
N LEU A 156 -6.80 3.05 -3.11
CA LEU A 156 -7.28 1.68 -2.92
C LEU A 156 -6.70 1.05 -1.66
N LYS A 157 -5.41 1.28 -1.37
CA LYS A 157 -4.78 0.77 -0.14
C LYS A 157 -5.36 1.41 1.12
N ALA A 158 -5.64 2.71 1.08
CA ALA A 158 -6.32 3.40 2.17
C ALA A 158 -7.73 2.85 2.37
N PHE A 159 -8.49 2.66 1.29
CA PHE A 159 -9.81 2.02 1.35
C PHE A 159 -9.76 0.62 1.96
N LEU A 160 -8.82 -0.23 1.54
CA LEU A 160 -8.65 -1.56 2.13
C LEU A 160 -8.32 -1.47 3.63
N ALA A 161 -7.43 -0.55 4.00
CA ALA A 161 -7.04 -0.35 5.40
C ALA A 161 -8.20 0.13 6.28
N GLU A 162 -9.09 0.98 5.77
CA GLU A 162 -10.32 1.40 6.46
C GLU A 162 -11.35 0.26 6.62
N ASN A 163 -11.17 -0.84 5.88
CA ASN A 163 -12.00 -2.05 5.94
C ASN A 163 -11.22 -3.26 6.50
N ASP A 164 -10.29 -3.01 7.43
CA ASP A 164 -9.51 -4.03 8.14
C ASP A 164 -8.73 -5.00 7.22
N MET A 165 -8.30 -4.52 6.05
CA MET A 165 -7.54 -5.30 5.07
C MET A 165 -6.24 -4.62 4.65
N VAL A 166 -5.17 -5.40 4.51
CA VAL A 166 -3.89 -4.92 4.00
C VAL A 166 -3.39 -5.84 2.90
N GLU A 167 -2.84 -5.23 1.84
CA GLU A 167 -2.14 -5.94 0.78
C GLU A 167 -0.65 -6.06 1.12
N ASP A 168 -0.15 -7.29 1.26
CA ASP A 168 1.30 -7.58 1.25
C ASP A 168 1.63 -8.55 0.11
N LYS A 169 2.64 -8.22 -0.70
CA LYS A 169 3.10 -9.03 -1.85
C LYS A 169 1.98 -9.57 -2.73
N SER A 170 0.99 -8.73 -3.04
CA SER A 170 -0.19 -9.07 -3.84
C SER A 170 -1.12 -10.12 -3.22
N VAL A 171 -1.13 -10.26 -1.90
CA VAL A 171 -2.10 -11.08 -1.15
C VAL A 171 -2.81 -10.18 -0.15
N LEU A 172 -4.13 -10.35 -0.03
CA LEU A 172 -4.93 -9.64 0.97
C LEU A 172 -4.93 -10.40 2.30
N TYR A 173 -4.64 -9.66 3.37
CA TYR A 173 -4.64 -10.13 4.74
C TYR A 173 -5.64 -9.33 5.57
N GLN A 174 -6.17 -9.94 6.62
CA GLN A 174 -6.88 -9.20 7.65
C GLN A 174 -5.88 -8.41 8.49
N ALA A 175 -6.26 -7.21 8.91
CA ALA A 175 -5.44 -6.33 9.70
C ALA A 175 -6.10 -5.94 11.03
N ASP A 176 -5.29 -5.47 11.98
CA ASP A 176 -5.75 -4.84 13.21
C ASP A 176 -5.96 -3.33 13.03
N ASP A 177 -6.42 -2.66 14.10
CA ASP A 177 -6.64 -1.21 14.21
C ASP A 177 -5.37 -0.35 14.00
N LYS A 178 -4.21 -0.98 13.89
CA LYS A 178 -2.90 -0.37 13.65
C LYS A 178 -2.34 -0.72 12.27
N GLY A 179 -3.08 -1.49 11.47
CA GLY A 179 -2.66 -1.94 10.14
C GLY A 179 -1.64 -3.07 10.15
N ASN A 180 -1.44 -3.76 11.28
CA ASN A 180 -0.63 -4.98 11.32
C ASN A 180 -1.47 -6.16 10.84
N ILE A 181 -0.83 -7.10 10.14
CA ILE A 181 -1.49 -8.33 9.71
C ILE A 181 -1.87 -9.15 10.94
N ASN A 182 -3.14 -9.56 11.03
CA ASN A 182 -3.61 -10.46 12.07
C ASN A 182 -2.92 -11.82 11.93
N GLU A 183 -2.51 -12.40 13.05
CA GLU A 183 -1.89 -13.73 13.10
C GLU A 183 -2.65 -14.64 14.05
N ILE A 184 -2.94 -15.86 13.61
CA ILE A 184 -3.48 -16.93 14.45
C ILE A 184 -2.38 -17.99 14.56
N ASP A 185 -1.92 -18.26 15.78
CA ASP A 185 -0.81 -19.18 16.06
C ASP A 185 0.49 -18.87 15.27
N GLY A 186 0.75 -17.58 15.02
CA GLY A 186 1.90 -17.11 14.24
C GLY A 186 1.76 -17.28 12.72
N VAL A 187 0.56 -17.62 12.24
CA VAL A 187 0.23 -17.71 10.82
C VAL A 187 -0.55 -16.47 10.38
N PRO A 188 -0.07 -15.71 9.38
CA PRO A 188 -0.79 -14.57 8.82
C PRO A 188 -2.18 -14.94 8.31
N GLN A 189 -3.20 -14.26 8.81
CA GLN A 189 -4.59 -14.50 8.48
C GLN A 189 -4.94 -13.81 7.16
N ARG A 190 -5.21 -14.60 6.13
CA ARG A 190 -5.67 -14.09 4.83
C ARG A 190 -7.07 -13.52 4.94
N ALA A 191 -7.36 -12.49 4.15
CA ALA A 191 -8.72 -11.98 4.01
C ALA A 191 -9.59 -13.03 3.30
N ASP A 192 -10.86 -13.12 3.68
CA ASP A 192 -11.83 -13.94 2.96
C ASP A 192 -12.01 -13.40 1.53
N PRO A 193 -11.76 -14.21 0.48
CA PRO A 193 -11.76 -13.74 -0.90
C PRO A 193 -13.11 -13.16 -1.34
N GLN A 194 -14.22 -13.73 -0.88
CA GLN A 194 -15.55 -13.31 -1.29
C GLN A 194 -15.91 -11.99 -0.60
N ASN A 195 -15.71 -11.91 0.71
CA ASN A 195 -15.88 -10.67 1.46
C ASN A 195 -15.02 -9.53 0.89
N ALA A 196 -13.77 -9.81 0.54
CA ALA A 196 -12.88 -8.82 -0.09
C ALA A 196 -13.40 -8.36 -1.45
N ARG A 197 -13.94 -9.27 -2.28
CA ARG A 197 -14.54 -8.91 -3.57
C ARG A 197 -15.76 -8.01 -3.37
N ASP A 198 -16.67 -8.40 -2.49
CA ASP A 198 -17.92 -7.69 -2.25
C ASP A 198 -17.65 -6.31 -1.66
N THR A 199 -16.75 -6.22 -0.68
CA THR A 199 -16.32 -4.94 -0.08
C THR A 199 -15.75 -3.99 -1.14
N ILE A 200 -14.88 -4.47 -2.02
CA ILE A 200 -14.26 -3.64 -3.06
C ILE A 200 -15.27 -3.25 -4.15
N GLU A 201 -16.13 -4.17 -4.59
CA GLU A 201 -17.06 -3.91 -5.68
C GLU A 201 -18.18 -2.94 -5.27
N GLU A 202 -18.66 -3.05 -4.03
CA GLU A 202 -19.75 -2.22 -3.51
C GLU A 202 -19.26 -0.90 -2.90
N GLY A 203 -18.16 -0.92 -2.12
CA GLY A 203 -17.74 0.26 -1.34
C GLY A 203 -16.74 1.18 -2.05
N LEU A 204 -15.88 0.66 -2.92
CA LEU A 204 -14.84 1.48 -3.56
C LEU A 204 -15.40 2.58 -4.49
N PRO A 205 -16.47 2.36 -5.28
CA PRO A 205 -17.06 3.42 -6.10
C PRO A 205 -17.45 4.65 -5.28
N ASP A 206 -18.21 4.44 -4.20
CA ASP A 206 -18.69 5.52 -3.32
C ASP A 206 -17.51 6.22 -2.63
N TYR A 207 -16.54 5.44 -2.13
CA TYR A 207 -15.32 5.98 -1.51
C TYR A 207 -14.53 6.93 -2.42
N LEU A 208 -14.48 6.63 -3.72
CA LEU A 208 -13.82 7.46 -4.73
C LEU A 208 -14.67 8.65 -5.14
N GLU A 209 -15.99 8.48 -5.23
CA GLU A 209 -16.93 9.55 -5.56
C GLU A 209 -16.95 10.65 -4.48
N ASP A 210 -16.93 10.27 -3.20
CA ASP A 210 -16.81 11.19 -2.06
C ASP A 210 -15.55 12.06 -2.13
N ARG A 211 -14.53 11.60 -2.87
CA ARG A 211 -13.25 12.28 -3.11
C ARG A 211 -13.19 12.95 -4.49
N GLY A 212 -14.31 13.06 -5.19
CA GLY A 212 -14.44 13.73 -6.48
C GLY A 212 -13.90 12.93 -7.67
N ILE A 213 -13.75 11.62 -7.53
CA ILE A 213 -13.21 10.73 -8.58
C ILE A 213 -14.33 9.81 -9.07
N PRO A 214 -14.99 10.13 -10.20
CA PRO A 214 -16.00 9.24 -10.76
C PRO A 214 -15.32 7.96 -11.28
N ALA A 215 -15.72 6.82 -10.72
CA ALA A 215 -15.11 5.53 -11.02
C ALA A 215 -16.15 4.45 -11.34
N THR A 216 -15.79 3.53 -12.23
CA THR A 216 -16.51 2.26 -12.41
C THR A 216 -15.60 1.14 -11.95
N VAL A 217 -16.03 0.40 -10.93
CA VAL A 217 -15.31 -0.75 -10.39
C VAL A 217 -15.94 -2.02 -10.96
N LYS A 218 -15.10 -3.00 -11.33
CA LYS A 218 -15.58 -4.29 -11.85
C LYS A 218 -14.69 -5.44 -11.41
N SER A 219 -15.30 -6.42 -10.75
CA SER A 219 -14.64 -7.69 -10.44
C SER A 219 -14.42 -8.54 -11.70
N ARG A 220 -13.31 -9.28 -11.72
CA ARG A 220 -12.95 -10.25 -12.76
C ARG A 220 -12.53 -11.55 -12.10
N THR A 221 -12.83 -12.66 -12.75
CA THR A 221 -12.29 -13.97 -12.36
C THR A 221 -10.77 -13.94 -12.39
N HIS A 222 -10.14 -14.41 -11.30
CA HIS A 222 -8.69 -14.43 -11.17
C HIS A 222 -8.06 -15.40 -12.20
N PRO A 223 -6.86 -15.11 -12.75
CA PRO A 223 -6.21 -15.99 -13.73
C PRO A 223 -5.96 -17.41 -13.24
N ALA A 224 -5.67 -17.60 -11.95
CA ALA A 224 -5.45 -18.92 -11.35
C ALA A 224 -6.73 -19.78 -11.41
N ASP A 225 -7.88 -19.20 -11.05
CA ASP A 225 -9.17 -19.89 -11.02
C ASP A 225 -9.63 -20.29 -12.44
N ARG A 226 -9.34 -19.45 -13.45
CA ARG A 226 -9.62 -19.78 -14.86
C ARG A 226 -8.86 -21.03 -15.34
N ALA A 227 -7.62 -21.20 -14.90
CA ALA A 227 -6.80 -22.36 -15.27
C ALA A 227 -7.29 -23.66 -14.59
N GLY A 228 -7.88 -23.56 -13.39
CA GLY A 228 -8.52 -24.68 -12.71
C GLY A 228 -9.80 -25.15 -13.42
N VAL A 229 -10.67 -24.22 -13.83
CA VAL A 229 -11.93 -24.52 -14.54
C VAL A 229 -11.68 -25.17 -15.91
N GLN A 230 -10.65 -24.72 -16.64
CA GLN A 230 -10.30 -25.33 -17.93
C GLN A 230 -9.77 -26.77 -17.80
N LYS A 231 -9.06 -27.10 -16.71
CA LYS A 231 -8.60 -28.48 -16.44
C LYS A 231 -9.73 -29.40 -15.97
N GLY A 232 -10.74 -28.89 -15.27
CA GLY A 232 -11.94 -29.65 -14.88
C GLY A 232 -12.81 -30.02 -16.08
N ALA A 233 -13.08 -29.06 -16.97
CA ALA A 233 -13.92 -29.27 -18.15
C ALA A 233 -13.33 -30.27 -19.16
N GLN A 234 -12.01 -30.51 -19.16
CA GLN A 234 -11.38 -31.54 -19.98
C GLN A 234 -11.48 -32.96 -19.40
N LYS A 235 -11.78 -33.14 -18.11
CA LYS A 235 -11.91 -34.46 -17.48
C LYS A 235 -13.32 -35.05 -17.58
N ASP A 236 -14.34 -34.23 -17.77
CA ASP A 236 -15.74 -34.67 -17.85
C ASP A 236 -16.25 -34.88 -19.29
N ALA A 237 -15.41 -34.68 -20.31
CA ALA A 237 -15.71 -35.07 -21.68
C ALA A 237 -15.58 -36.59 -21.85
N LYS A 238 -16.61 -37.33 -21.42
CA LYS A 238 -16.78 -38.77 -21.68
C LYS A 238 -16.79 -39.01 -23.20
N PRO A 239 -15.91 -39.85 -23.78
CA PRO A 239 -15.95 -40.14 -25.20
C PRO A 239 -17.26 -40.85 -25.56
N ALA A 240 -17.89 -40.40 -26.64
CA ALA A 240 -19.10 -41.01 -27.19
C ALA A 240 -18.83 -42.48 -27.58
N PRO A 241 -19.79 -43.40 -27.37
CA PRO A 241 -19.65 -44.79 -27.79
C PRO A 241 -19.60 -44.88 -29.31
N THR A 242 -18.58 -45.56 -29.82
CA THR A 242 -18.39 -45.94 -31.21
C THR A 242 -19.56 -46.82 -31.68
N PRO A 243 -20.19 -46.58 -32.83
CA PRO A 243 -21.18 -47.50 -33.38
C PRO A 243 -20.52 -48.83 -33.77
N GLU A 244 -21.12 -49.92 -33.33
CA GLU A 244 -20.77 -51.29 -33.72
C GLU A 244 -21.06 -51.50 -35.22
N ASP A 245 -20.11 -52.19 -35.86
CA ASP A 245 -20.08 -52.56 -37.27
C ASP A 245 -21.05 -53.73 -37.52
N GLU A 246 -22.24 -53.45 -38.05
CA GLU A 246 -23.15 -54.49 -38.55
C GLU A 246 -22.76 -54.88 -39.99
N GLY A 247 -22.17 -56.07 -40.12
CA GLY A 247 -21.88 -56.70 -41.41
C GLY A 247 -23.13 -57.01 -42.23
N PRO A 248 -23.03 -57.07 -43.57
CA PRO A 248 -24.19 -57.24 -44.45
C PRO A 248 -24.69 -58.69 -44.44
N SER A 249 -25.90 -58.90 -43.93
CA SER A 249 -26.67 -60.13 -44.11
C SER A 249 -27.37 -60.12 -45.48
N ALA A 250 -27.17 -61.21 -46.22
CA ALA A 250 -27.71 -61.43 -47.55
C ALA A 250 -29.25 -61.57 -47.57
N THR A 251 -29.88 -61.24 -48.69
CA THR A 251 -31.23 -61.70 -49.06
C THR A 251 -31.39 -61.66 -50.59
N PRO A 252 -32.38 -62.36 -51.19
CA PRO A 252 -32.12 -63.37 -52.21
C PRO A 252 -32.67 -62.99 -53.59
N ALA A 253 -32.43 -63.91 -54.52
CA ALA A 253 -32.78 -63.87 -55.94
C ALA A 253 -34.25 -63.55 -56.28
N ALA A 254 -34.40 -62.85 -57.41
CA ALA A 254 -35.27 -63.22 -58.52
C ALA A 254 -34.56 -62.85 -59.83
#